data_AF-A0AAC9JUB0-F1
#
_entry.id   AF-A0AAC9JUB0-F1
#
_cell.length_a   1.000
_cell.length_b   1.000
_cell.length_c   1.000
_cell.angle_alpha   90.00
_cell.angle_beta   90.00
_cell.angle_gamma   90.00
#
_symmetry.space_group_name_H-M   'P 1'
#
loop_
_entity.id
_entity.type
_entity.pdbx_description
1 polymer ?
#
loop_
_entity_poly.entity_id
_entity_poly.type
_entity_poly.pdbx_seq_one_letter_code
_entity_poly.pdbx_strand_id
1 'polypeptide(L)'
;MLAALAASACDAAAEPNVFAGARLVERSYADLTGWRSDAQAMALAAFRSSCAVMVDTAAARRATGFPADGLVPACAAARRLPPETGDVEARAFFEAHFVPYRVVPQAGDGFLTGYFEPEVQGSLKPSARFATPLLALPDDLVPLGDRDVPAHLAGFTAARRTPDGLAPYHDRAAIEDGALGAQARPLVYLDWIDAFFVHVQGSARVRIGPGAEDVVRVAYAGRNGHPYASLGKLVVAETGIPPEQMTAPALIAWLRANPEAGRRLMRENRSYIFFRRADELDPAEGPLGAGMTQLIPGRSLAVDRTLWPYGLPVWVEAELPEPGSEALRPLRRLFIAQDTGTAIRGPARADIFFGSGPAAGEASGIVRHAPSAFVVLLPKGSLPAGRERKP
;
A
#
# COMPACT_ATOMS: atom_id res chain seq x y z
N MET A 1 -54.74 40.58 16.04
CA MET A 1 -53.80 39.64 16.67
C MET A 1 -53.49 38.53 15.67
N LEU A 2 -52.37 38.65 14.94
CA LEU A 2 -51.74 37.51 14.27
C LEU A 2 -50.29 37.49 14.76
N ALA A 3 -49.90 36.40 15.42
CA ALA A 3 -48.54 36.16 15.88
C ALA A 3 -47.73 35.51 14.75
N ALA A 4 -46.63 36.14 14.36
CA ALA A 4 -45.66 35.56 13.43
C ALA A 4 -44.64 34.73 14.23
N LEU A 5 -44.57 33.43 13.98
CA LEU A 5 -43.45 32.59 14.40
C LEU A 5 -42.28 32.80 13.45
N ALA A 6 -41.20 33.40 13.95
CA ALA A 6 -39.90 33.35 13.29
C ALA A 6 -39.20 32.05 13.69
N ALA A 7 -39.05 31.12 12.74
CA ALA A 7 -38.18 29.97 12.90
C ALA A 7 -36.72 30.45 12.80
N SER A 8 -36.00 30.35 13.91
CA SER A 8 -34.55 30.54 13.95
C SER A 8 -33.89 29.37 13.24
N ALA A 9 -33.40 29.60 12.02
CA ALA A 9 -32.45 28.69 11.38
C ALA A 9 -31.15 28.72 12.18
N CYS A 10 -30.83 27.61 12.84
CA CYS A 10 -29.54 27.42 13.48
C CYS A 10 -28.53 27.11 12.36
N ASP A 11 -27.73 28.10 11.96
CA ASP A 11 -26.59 27.88 11.08
C ASP A 11 -25.58 26.99 11.83
N ALA A 12 -25.46 25.73 11.40
CA ALA A 12 -24.41 24.84 11.87
C ALA A 12 -23.07 25.34 11.34
N ALA A 13 -22.30 26.03 12.19
CA ALA A 13 -20.93 26.41 11.89
C ALA A 13 -20.13 25.16 11.47
N ALA A 14 -19.48 25.21 10.30
CA ALA A 14 -18.60 24.15 9.84
C ALA A 14 -17.49 23.91 10.87
N GLU A 15 -17.40 22.69 11.44
CA GLU A 15 -16.34 22.39 12.39
C GLU A 15 -14.96 22.58 11.73
N PRO A 16 -14.02 23.31 12.37
CA PRO A 16 -12.68 23.45 11.83
C PRO A 16 -11.99 22.09 11.73
N ASN A 17 -11.21 21.91 10.66
CA ASN A 17 -10.33 20.75 10.43
C ASN A 17 -11.03 19.41 10.06
N VAL A 18 -12.15 19.44 9.32
CA VAL A 18 -12.68 18.24 8.67
C VAL A 18 -12.02 18.03 7.30
N PHE A 19 -11.42 16.86 7.10
CA PHE A 19 -10.76 16.44 5.88
C PHE A 19 -11.16 15.01 5.52
N ALA A 20 -11.68 14.81 4.30
CA ALA A 20 -11.98 13.50 3.74
C ALA A 20 -12.81 12.56 4.66
N GLY A 21 -13.85 13.11 5.31
CA GLY A 21 -14.70 12.34 6.22
C GLY A 21 -14.04 12.00 7.56
N ALA A 22 -12.98 12.72 7.95
CA ALA A 22 -12.38 12.65 9.28
C ALA A 22 -12.16 14.06 9.83
N ARG A 23 -12.16 14.18 11.16
CA ARG A 23 -11.74 15.39 11.87
C ARG A 23 -10.27 15.24 12.26
N LEU A 24 -9.47 16.26 11.96
CA LEU A 24 -8.07 16.34 12.34
C LEU A 24 -7.95 17.13 13.63
N VAL A 25 -7.50 16.45 14.69
CA VAL A 25 -7.39 17.04 16.03
C VAL A 25 -5.92 17.23 16.35
N GLU A 26 -5.50 18.49 16.50
CA GLU A 26 -4.13 18.81 16.86
C GLU A 26 -3.73 18.13 18.18
N ARG A 27 -2.48 17.69 18.24
CA ARG A 27 -1.85 17.09 19.41
C ARG A 27 -0.51 17.76 19.66
N SER A 28 -0.02 17.63 20.89
CA SER A 28 1.37 17.87 21.19
C SER A 28 2.17 16.57 21.05
N TYR A 29 3.47 16.66 20.81
CA TYR A 29 4.35 15.47 20.82
C TYR A 29 4.41 14.78 22.19
N ALA A 30 4.09 15.49 23.28
CA ALA A 30 3.99 14.91 24.61
C ALA A 30 2.77 13.98 24.76
N ASP A 31 1.74 14.14 23.92
CA ASP A 31 0.54 13.30 23.91
C ASP A 31 0.74 11.98 23.14
N LEU A 32 1.87 11.81 22.45
CA LEU A 32 2.18 10.64 21.65
C LEU A 32 2.95 9.62 22.50
N THR A 33 2.27 8.54 22.90
CA THR A 33 2.81 7.58 23.87
C THR A 33 3.97 6.82 23.25
N GLY A 34 5.18 6.93 23.81
CA GLY A 34 6.37 6.26 23.27
C GLY A 34 7.12 7.03 22.19
N TRP A 35 6.72 8.28 21.88
CA TRP A 35 7.41 9.14 20.90
C TRP A 35 8.91 9.29 21.17
N ARG A 36 9.29 9.50 22.43
CA ARG A 36 10.70 9.68 22.83
C ARG A 36 11.55 8.41 22.74
N SER A 37 10.92 7.25 22.72
CA SER A 37 11.57 5.93 22.72
C SER A 37 11.58 5.26 21.34
N ASP A 38 10.91 5.82 20.34
CA ASP A 38 10.97 5.30 18.97
C ASP A 38 12.36 5.52 18.35
N ALA A 39 12.80 4.56 17.53
CA ALA A 39 14.04 4.65 16.74
C ALA A 39 13.85 5.55 15.50
N GLN A 40 13.63 6.84 15.74
CA GLN A 40 13.25 7.83 14.73
C GLN A 40 14.32 8.06 13.66
N ALA A 41 15.58 7.67 13.88
CA ALA A 41 16.62 7.67 12.85
C ALA A 41 16.22 6.81 11.64
N MET A 42 15.59 5.64 11.88
CA MET A 42 15.09 4.79 10.81
C MET A 42 13.91 5.43 10.05
N ALA A 43 13.03 6.14 10.76
CA ALA A 43 11.95 6.89 10.13
C ALA A 43 12.49 8.06 9.28
N LEU A 44 13.55 8.73 9.74
CA LEU A 44 14.23 9.77 8.98
C LEU A 44 14.91 9.22 7.72
N ALA A 45 15.51 8.02 7.79
CA ALA A 45 16.07 7.35 6.62
C ALA A 45 14.99 7.07 5.55
N ALA A 46 13.85 6.49 5.96
CA ALA A 46 12.69 6.29 5.08
C ALA A 46 12.13 7.62 4.52
N PHE A 47 12.10 8.67 5.34
CA PHE A 47 11.65 9.98 4.90
C PHE A 47 12.58 10.56 3.82
N ARG A 48 13.90 10.48 4.03
CA ARG A 48 14.91 10.94 3.07
C ARG A 48 14.83 10.20 1.73
N SER A 49 14.62 8.89 1.74
CA SER A 49 14.48 8.12 0.50
C SER A 49 13.26 8.59 -0.31
N SER A 50 12.16 8.89 0.37
CA SER A 50 10.95 9.47 -0.24
C SER A 50 11.21 10.87 -0.81
N CYS A 51 11.99 11.69 -0.10
CA CYS A 51 12.35 13.04 -0.56
C CYS A 51 13.16 13.06 -1.86
N ALA A 52 14.02 12.08 -2.09
CA ALA A 52 14.77 11.99 -3.35
C ALA A 52 13.82 11.87 -4.56
N VAL A 53 12.78 11.04 -4.45
CA VAL A 53 11.78 10.82 -5.50
C VAL A 53 10.86 12.04 -5.71
N MET A 54 10.46 12.71 -4.62
CA MET A 54 9.54 13.86 -4.68
C MET A 54 10.18 15.12 -5.32
N VAL A 55 11.50 15.24 -5.28
CA VAL A 55 12.24 16.32 -5.97
C VAL A 55 12.28 16.08 -7.48
N ASP A 56 12.23 14.82 -7.92
CA ASP A 56 12.45 14.46 -9.31
C ASP A 56 11.17 14.24 -10.12
N THR A 57 10.01 14.03 -9.48
CA THR A 57 8.79 13.69 -10.23
C THR A 57 7.59 14.58 -9.90
N ALA A 58 7.05 15.24 -10.92
CA ALA A 58 5.75 15.92 -10.85
C ALA A 58 4.59 14.95 -10.54
N ALA A 59 4.79 13.64 -10.74
CA ALA A 59 3.84 12.59 -10.40
C ALA A 59 3.75 12.34 -8.88
N ALA A 60 4.86 12.36 -8.15
CA ALA A 60 4.86 12.28 -6.67
C ALA A 60 4.26 13.53 -6.01
N ARG A 61 4.25 14.66 -6.73
CA ARG A 61 3.65 15.94 -6.29
C ARG A 61 2.16 16.06 -6.55
N ARG A 62 1.53 15.17 -7.32
CA ARG A 62 0.10 15.29 -7.63
C ARG A 62 -0.67 15.16 -6.33
N ALA A 63 -1.31 16.25 -5.93
CA ALA A 63 -2.03 16.39 -4.67
C ALA A 63 -3.14 15.34 -4.56
N THR A 64 -2.96 14.45 -3.60
CA THR A 64 -3.91 13.45 -3.18
C THR A 64 -4.56 14.01 -1.92
N GLY A 65 -5.59 14.85 -2.09
CA GLY A 65 -6.35 15.47 -1.01
C GLY A 65 -5.61 16.54 -0.17
N PHE A 66 -4.31 16.42 0.10
CA PHE A 66 -3.50 17.36 0.88
C PHE A 66 -2.35 17.95 0.03
N PRO A 67 -2.00 19.25 0.17
CA PRO A 67 -0.97 19.87 -0.65
C PRO A 67 0.43 19.31 -0.33
N ALA A 68 0.89 18.37 -1.17
CA ALA A 68 2.21 17.72 -1.05
C ALA A 68 3.40 18.70 -1.09
N ASP A 69 3.21 19.90 -1.66
CA ASP A 69 4.21 20.98 -1.66
C ASP A 69 4.68 21.35 -0.25
N GLY A 70 3.85 21.13 0.78
CA GLY A 70 4.23 21.32 2.17
C GLY A 70 5.43 20.48 2.62
N LEU A 71 5.71 19.34 1.96
CA LEU A 71 6.84 18.47 2.33
C LEU A 71 8.19 18.98 1.80
N VAL A 72 8.20 19.86 0.79
CA VAL A 72 9.44 20.31 0.12
C VAL A 72 10.44 20.95 1.09
N PRO A 73 10.05 21.88 2.00
CA PRO A 73 10.98 22.47 2.95
C PRO A 73 11.55 21.44 3.94
N ALA A 74 10.71 20.52 4.43
CA ALA A 74 11.14 19.45 5.32
C ALA A 74 12.12 18.50 4.61
N CYS A 75 11.88 18.17 3.34
CA CYS A 75 12.81 17.38 2.54
C CYS A 75 14.16 18.07 2.31
N ALA A 76 14.16 19.36 2.01
CA ALA A 76 15.39 20.13 1.87
C ALA A 76 16.21 20.16 3.17
N ALA A 77 15.53 20.26 4.32
CA ALA A 77 16.18 20.20 5.64
C ALA A 77 16.70 18.78 5.95
N ALA A 78 15.90 17.73 5.70
CA ALA A 78 16.29 16.35 5.93
C ALA A 78 17.56 15.94 5.16
N ARG A 79 17.72 16.44 3.93
CA ARG A 79 18.89 16.18 3.07
C ARG A 79 20.18 16.84 3.55
N ARG A 80 20.10 17.85 4.42
CA ARG A 80 21.28 18.55 4.99
C ARG A 80 21.81 17.87 6.25
N LEU A 81 21.00 17.02 6.88
CA LEU A 81 21.40 16.27 8.05
C LEU A 81 22.33 15.11 7.64
N PRO A 82 23.34 14.73 8.45
CA PRO A 82 24.27 13.65 8.12
C PRO A 82 23.59 12.28 7.94
N PRO A 83 24.12 11.36 7.12
CA PRO A 83 23.58 10.00 6.98
C PRO A 83 23.38 9.28 8.32
N GLU A 84 24.37 9.37 9.20
CA GLU A 84 24.45 8.76 10.54
C GLU A 84 23.69 9.52 11.65
N THR A 85 22.67 10.30 11.28
CA THR A 85 21.84 11.05 12.25
C THR A 85 21.16 10.10 13.24
N GLY A 86 21.38 10.34 14.54
CA GLY A 86 20.80 9.55 15.62
C GLY A 86 19.34 9.89 15.93
N ASP A 87 18.73 9.13 16.84
CA ASP A 87 17.31 9.27 17.18
C ASP A 87 16.96 10.64 17.79
N VAL A 88 17.89 11.25 18.53
CA VAL A 88 17.66 12.55 19.17
C VAL A 88 17.52 13.66 18.13
N GLU A 89 18.44 13.72 17.18
CA GLU A 89 18.45 14.69 16.09
C GLU A 89 17.32 14.41 15.10
N ALA A 90 17.02 13.15 14.79
CA ALA A 90 15.89 12.77 13.96
C ALA A 90 14.56 13.18 14.58
N ARG A 91 14.39 13.00 15.90
CA ARG A 91 13.23 13.49 16.64
C ARG A 91 13.10 15.01 16.54
N ALA A 92 14.19 15.73 16.83
CA ALA A 92 14.22 17.18 16.75
C ALA A 92 13.85 17.68 15.35
N PHE A 93 14.29 16.99 14.30
CA PHE A 93 13.87 17.27 12.93
C PHE A 93 12.34 17.17 12.76
N PHE A 94 11.72 16.05 13.16
CA PHE A 94 10.27 15.90 13.00
C PHE A 94 9.50 16.95 13.81
N GLU A 95 9.91 17.21 15.05
CA GLU A 95 9.29 18.23 15.92
C GLU A 95 9.46 19.66 15.37
N ALA A 96 10.59 19.94 14.71
CA ALA A 96 10.86 21.24 14.11
C ALA A 96 10.01 21.51 12.86
N HIS A 97 9.70 20.48 12.07
CA HIS A 97 9.09 20.64 10.74
C HIS A 97 7.61 20.28 10.66
N PHE A 98 7.08 19.50 11.60
CA PHE A 98 5.72 18.97 11.53
C PHE A 98 4.89 19.30 12.78
N VAL A 99 3.57 19.14 12.65
CA VAL A 99 2.60 19.21 13.74
C VAL A 99 1.76 17.93 13.70
N PRO A 100 1.60 17.21 14.83
CA PRO A 100 0.84 15.98 14.86
C PRO A 100 -0.66 16.25 14.93
N TYR A 101 -1.43 15.63 14.04
CA TYR A 101 -2.89 15.66 14.03
C TYR A 101 -3.45 14.24 14.13
N ARG A 102 -4.20 13.98 15.19
CA ARG A 102 -4.96 12.74 15.32
C ARG A 102 -6.09 12.75 14.30
N VAL A 103 -6.14 11.72 13.47
CA VAL A 103 -7.21 11.49 12.51
C VAL A 103 -8.35 10.79 13.23
N VAL A 104 -9.52 11.42 13.29
CA VAL A 104 -10.74 10.86 13.89
C VAL A 104 -11.76 10.67 12.77
N PRO A 105 -11.92 9.46 12.21
CA PRO A 105 -12.92 9.19 11.18
C PRO A 105 -14.34 9.52 11.68
N GLN A 106 -15.22 9.96 10.78
CA GLN A 106 -16.64 10.16 11.09
C GLN A 106 -17.37 8.84 11.37
N ALA A 107 -16.85 7.72 10.85
CA ALA A 107 -17.36 6.39 11.09
C ALA A 107 -16.20 5.39 11.26
N GLY A 108 -16.30 4.55 12.31
CA GLY A 108 -15.29 3.54 12.66
C GLY A 108 -14.00 4.11 13.30
N ASP A 109 -13.15 3.22 13.79
CA ASP A 109 -11.97 3.58 14.61
C ASP A 109 -10.64 3.58 13.81
N GLY A 110 -10.72 3.50 12.48
CA GLY A 110 -9.57 3.18 11.63
C GLY A 110 -9.26 1.68 11.61
N PHE A 111 -8.33 1.25 10.74
CA PHE A 111 -8.02 -0.17 10.59
C PHE A 111 -6.61 -0.42 10.06
N LEU A 112 -5.87 -1.27 10.75
CA LEU A 112 -4.53 -1.71 10.42
C LEU A 112 -4.55 -3.16 9.91
N THR A 113 -3.82 -3.37 8.83
CA THR A 113 -3.42 -4.70 8.36
C THR A 113 -1.90 -4.77 8.22
N GLY A 114 -1.36 -5.94 7.87
CA GLY A 114 0.04 -6.08 7.48
C GLY A 114 0.19 -6.67 6.08
N TYR A 115 1.30 -6.34 5.43
CA TYR A 115 1.78 -6.98 4.20
C TYR A 115 3.30 -7.20 4.23
N PHE A 116 3.82 -7.98 3.29
CA PHE A 116 5.23 -8.39 3.24
C PHE A 116 5.67 -8.72 1.80
N GLU A 117 6.97 -8.81 1.58
CA GLU A 117 7.55 -9.34 0.34
C GLU A 117 7.76 -10.86 0.48
N PRO A 118 6.99 -11.70 -0.25
CA PRO A 118 7.12 -13.14 -0.15
C PRO A 118 8.46 -13.63 -0.71
N GLU A 119 9.01 -14.66 -0.07
CA GLU A 119 10.10 -15.45 -0.62
C GLU A 119 9.52 -16.80 -1.11
N VAL A 120 9.71 -17.09 -2.40
CA VAL A 120 9.14 -18.29 -3.06
C VAL A 120 10.20 -19.04 -3.84
N GLN A 121 9.97 -20.32 -4.09
CA GLN A 121 10.84 -21.12 -4.97
C GLN A 121 10.42 -20.98 -6.43
N GLY A 122 11.40 -20.90 -7.32
CA GLY A 122 11.14 -20.79 -8.75
C GLY A 122 12.26 -21.32 -9.62
N SER A 123 12.14 -21.05 -10.92
CA SER A 123 13.13 -21.40 -11.92
C SER A 123 13.15 -20.37 -13.05
N LEU A 124 14.30 -20.18 -13.69
CA LEU A 124 14.43 -19.36 -14.90
C LEU A 124 13.84 -20.06 -16.15
N LYS A 125 13.69 -21.39 -16.09
CA LYS A 125 13.14 -22.21 -17.17
C LYS A 125 11.88 -22.95 -16.69
N PRO A 126 10.89 -23.17 -17.56
CA PRO A 126 9.71 -23.92 -17.17
C PRO A 126 10.07 -25.37 -16.83
N SER A 127 9.37 -25.93 -15.85
CA SER A 127 9.45 -27.34 -15.47
C SER A 127 8.08 -27.84 -15.00
N ALA A 128 7.96 -29.15 -14.71
CA ALA A 128 6.71 -29.71 -14.19
C ALA A 128 6.26 -29.03 -12.87
N ARG A 129 7.21 -28.65 -12.01
CA ARG A 129 6.91 -27.93 -10.75
C ARG A 129 6.73 -26.43 -10.97
N PHE A 130 7.55 -25.83 -11.83
CA PHE A 130 7.58 -24.40 -12.10
C PHE A 130 7.05 -24.13 -13.50
N ALA A 131 5.73 -24.21 -13.66
CA ALA A 131 5.07 -24.10 -14.96
C ALA A 131 4.45 -22.71 -15.21
N THR A 132 4.23 -21.92 -14.16
CA THR A 132 3.49 -20.65 -14.27
C THR A 132 4.45 -19.48 -14.39
N PRO A 133 4.49 -18.77 -15.53
CA PRO A 133 5.40 -17.64 -15.69
C PRO A 133 4.90 -16.40 -14.94
N LEU A 134 5.82 -15.64 -14.35
CA LEU A 134 5.59 -14.22 -14.06
C LEU A 134 6.02 -13.41 -15.29
N LEU A 135 5.09 -12.65 -15.85
CA LEU A 135 5.28 -11.98 -17.13
C LEU A 135 5.75 -10.54 -16.97
N ALA A 136 6.65 -10.11 -17.86
CA ALA A 136 7.04 -8.72 -17.99
C ALA A 136 5.88 -7.86 -18.52
N LEU A 137 5.92 -6.55 -18.24
CA LEU A 137 4.94 -5.60 -18.77
C LEU A 137 4.97 -5.57 -20.31
N PRO A 138 3.84 -5.80 -21.01
CA PRO A 138 3.77 -5.66 -22.47
C PRO A 138 3.83 -4.19 -22.92
N ASP A 139 4.37 -3.96 -24.11
CA ASP A 139 4.63 -2.60 -24.63
C ASP A 139 3.36 -1.85 -25.06
N ASP A 140 2.26 -2.58 -25.26
CA ASP A 140 0.96 -2.03 -25.65
C ASP A 140 0.05 -1.73 -24.45
N LEU A 141 0.49 -1.98 -23.21
CA LEU A 141 -0.26 -1.62 -22.01
C LEU A 141 -0.12 -0.14 -21.71
N VAL A 142 -1.26 0.54 -21.63
CA VAL A 142 -1.36 1.98 -21.37
C VAL A 142 -2.07 2.21 -20.03
N PRO A 143 -1.38 2.71 -18.99
CA PRO A 143 -2.03 3.13 -17.76
C PRO A 143 -3.06 4.23 -18.03
N LEU A 144 -4.27 4.09 -17.49
CA LEU A 144 -5.29 5.13 -17.55
C LEU A 144 -5.13 6.02 -16.32
N GLY A 145 -4.83 7.30 -16.55
CA GLY A 145 -4.78 8.31 -15.49
C GLY A 145 -6.18 8.88 -15.20
N ASP A 146 -6.23 9.90 -14.32
CA ASP A 146 -7.47 10.53 -13.89
C ASP A 146 -8.08 11.53 -14.92
N ARG A 147 -7.71 11.45 -16.20
CA ARG A 147 -8.20 12.39 -17.25
C ARG A 147 -8.86 11.63 -18.39
N ASP A 148 -9.96 12.20 -18.91
CA ASP A 148 -10.69 11.84 -20.14
C ASP A 148 -10.59 10.37 -20.54
N VAL A 149 -10.92 9.49 -19.59
CA VAL A 149 -11.03 8.05 -19.85
C VAL A 149 -12.25 7.84 -20.75
N PRO A 150 -12.10 7.24 -21.95
CA PRO A 150 -13.22 6.93 -22.81
C PRO A 150 -14.31 6.14 -22.06
N ALA A 151 -15.59 6.41 -22.34
CA ALA A 151 -16.70 5.83 -21.60
C ALA A 151 -16.69 4.28 -21.59
N HIS A 152 -16.23 3.65 -22.68
CA HIS A 152 -16.11 2.19 -22.76
C HIS A 152 -14.96 1.60 -21.91
N LEU A 153 -14.10 2.46 -21.34
CA LEU A 153 -13.02 2.11 -20.43
C LEU A 153 -13.32 2.56 -18.99
N ALA A 154 -14.53 3.04 -18.70
CA ALA A 154 -14.94 3.40 -17.36
C ALA A 154 -14.74 2.20 -16.40
N GLY A 155 -14.08 2.44 -15.27
CA GLY A 155 -13.78 1.43 -14.26
C GLY A 155 -12.48 0.64 -14.47
N PHE A 156 -11.81 0.79 -15.62
CA PHE A 156 -10.48 0.23 -15.85
C PHE A 156 -9.39 1.21 -15.41
N THR A 157 -8.27 0.68 -14.92
CA THR A 157 -7.08 1.50 -14.57
C THR A 157 -5.98 1.42 -15.63
N ALA A 158 -6.17 0.62 -16.67
CA ALA A 158 -5.25 0.47 -17.80
C ALA A 158 -6.03 -0.04 -19.02
N ALA A 159 -5.49 0.21 -20.19
CA ALA A 159 -6.03 -0.22 -21.48
C ALA A 159 -4.92 -0.80 -22.36
N ARG A 160 -5.33 -1.48 -23.43
CA ARG A 160 -4.46 -1.96 -24.49
C ARG A 160 -4.51 -0.99 -25.66
N ARG A 161 -3.35 -0.63 -26.20
CA ARG A 161 -3.23 0.10 -27.46
C ARG A 161 -3.46 -0.85 -28.63
N THR A 162 -4.43 -0.53 -29.49
CA THR A 162 -4.71 -1.21 -30.75
C THR A 162 -4.62 -0.21 -31.91
N PRO A 163 -4.61 -0.68 -33.18
CA PRO A 163 -4.70 0.21 -34.34
C PRO A 163 -5.95 1.11 -34.33
N ASP A 164 -7.05 0.61 -33.76
CA ASP A 164 -8.34 1.31 -33.68
C ASP A 164 -8.49 2.19 -32.43
N GLY A 165 -7.45 2.31 -31.59
CA GLY A 165 -7.45 3.12 -30.38
C GLY A 165 -7.23 2.31 -29.10
N LEU A 166 -7.83 2.76 -27.99
CA LEU A 166 -7.68 2.09 -26.69
C LEU A 166 -8.84 1.09 -26.49
N ALA A 167 -8.50 -0.13 -26.10
CA ALA A 167 -9.45 -1.18 -25.76
C ALA A 167 -9.17 -1.75 -24.36
N PRO A 168 -10.13 -2.42 -23.70
CA PRO A 168 -9.84 -3.17 -22.47
C PRO A 168 -8.70 -4.17 -22.71
N TYR A 169 -7.78 -4.27 -21.73
CA TYR A 169 -6.71 -5.26 -21.79
C TYR A 169 -7.25 -6.68 -21.57
N HIS A 170 -6.48 -7.71 -21.93
CA HIS A 170 -6.82 -9.09 -21.62
C HIS A 170 -6.98 -9.32 -20.10
N ASP A 171 -7.99 -10.07 -19.70
CA ASP A 171 -8.12 -10.51 -18.30
C ASP A 171 -7.22 -11.71 -18.00
N ARG A 172 -7.14 -12.09 -16.72
CA ARG A 172 -6.32 -13.20 -16.25
C ARG A 172 -6.53 -14.49 -17.04
N ALA A 173 -7.77 -14.90 -17.25
CA ALA A 173 -8.11 -16.13 -17.94
C ALA A 173 -7.55 -16.12 -19.37
N ALA A 174 -7.79 -15.04 -20.12
CA ALA A 174 -7.27 -14.90 -21.47
C ALA A 174 -5.73 -14.87 -21.51
N ILE A 175 -5.07 -14.19 -20.56
CA ILE A 175 -3.61 -14.15 -20.48
C ILE A 175 -3.03 -15.55 -20.20
N GLU A 176 -3.62 -16.29 -19.26
CA GLU A 176 -3.22 -17.66 -18.92
C GLU A 176 -3.46 -18.63 -20.09
N ASP A 177 -4.45 -18.35 -20.95
CA ASP A 177 -4.71 -19.12 -22.19
C ASP A 177 -3.83 -18.70 -23.38
N GLY A 178 -2.91 -17.74 -23.16
CA GLY A 178 -1.91 -17.36 -24.17
C GLY A 178 -2.29 -16.16 -25.04
N ALA A 179 -3.28 -15.34 -24.65
CA ALA A 179 -3.73 -14.19 -25.44
C ALA A 179 -2.64 -13.14 -25.74
N LEU A 180 -1.53 -13.14 -25.00
CA LEU A 180 -0.39 -12.25 -25.26
C LEU A 180 0.49 -12.71 -26.42
N GLY A 181 0.43 -13.99 -26.81
CA GLY A 181 1.25 -14.56 -27.89
C GLY A 181 2.74 -14.19 -27.76
N ALA A 182 3.30 -13.57 -28.80
CA ALA A 182 4.71 -13.15 -28.84
C ALA A 182 5.08 -12.04 -27.84
N GLN A 183 4.11 -11.32 -27.26
CA GLN A 183 4.37 -10.33 -26.22
C GLN A 183 4.56 -10.97 -24.83
N ALA A 184 4.25 -12.26 -24.66
CA ALA A 184 4.49 -12.97 -23.41
C ALA A 184 6.00 -13.09 -23.16
N ARG A 185 6.51 -12.35 -22.18
CA ARG A 185 7.93 -12.34 -21.79
C ARG A 185 8.10 -12.84 -20.35
N PRO A 186 8.28 -14.15 -20.12
CA PRO A 186 8.51 -14.71 -18.79
C PRO A 186 9.80 -14.22 -18.16
N LEU A 187 9.74 -13.80 -16.89
CA LEU A 187 10.90 -13.39 -16.09
C LEU A 187 11.45 -14.55 -15.26
N VAL A 188 10.54 -15.32 -14.68
CA VAL A 188 10.73 -16.50 -13.82
C VAL A 188 9.48 -17.37 -13.91
N TYR A 189 9.60 -18.64 -13.53
CA TYR A 189 8.50 -19.59 -13.43
C TYR A 189 8.34 -20.06 -11.99
N LEU A 190 7.09 -20.15 -11.55
CA LEU A 190 6.70 -20.54 -10.20
C LEU A 190 5.68 -21.68 -10.24
N ASP A 191 5.43 -22.26 -9.07
CA ASP A 191 4.21 -23.01 -8.82
C ASP A 191 2.99 -22.08 -8.96
N TRP A 192 1.85 -22.63 -9.40
CA TRP A 192 0.65 -21.85 -9.72
C TRP A 192 0.04 -21.12 -8.51
N ILE A 193 0.13 -21.69 -7.32
CA ILE A 193 -0.36 -21.05 -6.09
C ILE A 193 0.56 -19.88 -5.74
N ASP A 194 1.87 -20.14 -5.71
CA ASP A 194 2.87 -19.12 -5.40
C ASP A 194 2.78 -17.96 -6.40
N ALA A 195 2.66 -18.26 -7.70
CA ALA A 195 2.46 -17.24 -8.73
C ALA A 195 1.25 -16.35 -8.42
N PHE A 196 0.09 -16.93 -8.06
CA PHE A 196 -1.10 -16.15 -7.74
C PHE A 196 -0.88 -15.25 -6.51
N PHE A 197 -0.27 -15.77 -5.43
CA PHE A 197 0.01 -14.96 -4.25
C PHE A 197 1.04 -13.86 -4.52
N VAL A 198 2.04 -14.10 -5.36
CA VAL A 198 2.96 -13.04 -5.83
C VAL A 198 2.22 -11.95 -6.61
N HIS A 199 1.22 -12.29 -7.43
CA HIS A 199 0.34 -11.27 -8.05
C HIS A 199 -0.46 -10.47 -7.01
N VAL A 200 -0.86 -11.08 -5.89
CA VAL A 200 -1.58 -10.36 -4.82
C VAL A 200 -0.66 -9.42 -4.06
N GLN A 201 0.57 -9.84 -3.76
CA GLN A 201 1.56 -9.03 -3.02
C GLN A 201 2.21 -7.95 -3.90
N GLY A 202 2.35 -8.18 -5.21
CA GLY A 202 2.92 -7.22 -6.16
C GLY A 202 4.44 -7.25 -6.29
N SER A 203 5.15 -7.99 -5.43
CA SER A 203 6.59 -8.24 -5.51
C SER A 203 6.94 -9.59 -4.89
N ALA A 204 8.14 -10.10 -5.16
CA ALA A 204 8.67 -11.29 -4.51
C ALA A 204 10.19 -11.42 -4.65
N ARG A 205 10.78 -12.19 -3.73
CA ARG A 205 12.11 -12.77 -3.86
C ARG A 205 11.95 -14.22 -4.33
N VAL A 206 12.46 -14.52 -5.52
CA VAL A 206 12.33 -15.85 -6.13
C VAL A 206 13.66 -16.57 -6.01
N ARG A 207 13.72 -17.53 -5.09
CA ARG A 207 14.87 -18.41 -4.90
C ARG A 207 14.90 -19.44 -6.04
N ILE A 208 15.90 -19.34 -6.91
CA ILE A 208 16.11 -20.20 -8.08
C ILE A 208 17.21 -21.26 -7.86
N GLY A 209 17.89 -21.21 -6.72
CA GLY A 209 18.98 -22.10 -6.34
C GLY A 209 19.27 -22.07 -4.83
N PRO A 210 20.25 -22.84 -4.35
CA PRO A 210 20.55 -22.94 -2.92
C PRO A 210 21.29 -21.73 -2.34
N GLY A 211 22.01 -20.97 -3.17
CA GLY A 211 22.81 -19.81 -2.74
C GLY A 211 21.98 -18.59 -2.38
N ALA A 212 22.59 -17.64 -1.66
CA ALA A 212 21.96 -16.35 -1.38
C ALA A 212 21.93 -15.45 -2.63
N GLU A 213 22.89 -15.65 -3.52
CA GLU A 213 23.02 -15.07 -4.85
C GLU A 213 22.00 -15.62 -5.86
N ASP A 214 21.41 -16.79 -5.58
CA ASP A 214 20.42 -17.44 -6.43
C ASP A 214 18.99 -16.92 -6.18
N VAL A 215 18.85 -15.61 -6.03
CA VAL A 215 17.58 -14.94 -5.77
C VAL A 215 17.30 -13.92 -6.87
N VAL A 216 16.23 -14.12 -7.62
CA VAL A 216 15.70 -13.14 -8.57
C VAL A 216 14.64 -12.32 -7.87
N ARG A 217 14.83 -11.01 -7.80
CA ARG A 217 13.82 -10.11 -7.25
C ARG A 217 12.89 -9.63 -8.35
N VAL A 218 11.58 -9.76 -8.13
CA VAL A 218 10.55 -9.26 -9.04
C VAL A 218 9.74 -8.17 -8.35
N ALA A 219 9.49 -7.09 -9.08
CA ALA A 219 8.71 -5.95 -8.61
C ALA A 219 7.58 -5.63 -9.58
N TYR A 220 6.53 -4.97 -9.08
CA TYR A 220 5.41 -4.49 -9.86
C TYR A 220 5.88 -3.60 -11.02
N ALA A 221 5.37 -3.87 -12.22
CA ALA A 221 5.59 -3.03 -13.40
C ALA A 221 4.29 -2.47 -13.99
N GLY A 222 3.14 -3.11 -13.71
CA GLY A 222 1.84 -2.63 -14.16
C GLY A 222 0.74 -3.67 -13.94
N ARG A 223 -0.49 -3.34 -14.30
CA ARG A 223 -1.63 -4.26 -14.23
C ARG A 223 -2.54 -4.08 -15.43
N ASN A 224 -3.25 -5.14 -15.80
CA ASN A 224 -4.16 -5.18 -16.96
C ASN A 224 -5.43 -4.31 -16.84
N GLY A 225 -5.61 -3.58 -15.73
CA GLY A 225 -6.68 -2.60 -15.57
C GLY A 225 -7.96 -3.13 -14.92
N HIS A 226 -8.19 -4.45 -14.93
CA HIS A 226 -9.41 -5.09 -14.40
C HIS A 226 -9.52 -4.97 -12.86
N PRO A 227 -10.74 -4.98 -12.30
CA PRO A 227 -10.93 -5.01 -10.85
C PRO A 227 -10.44 -6.33 -10.24
N TYR A 228 -10.01 -6.25 -8.99
CA TYR A 228 -9.57 -7.42 -8.21
C TYR A 228 -10.78 -8.14 -7.59
N ALA A 229 -10.81 -9.47 -7.69
CA ALA A 229 -11.74 -10.32 -6.94
C ALA A 229 -10.98 -11.14 -5.88
N SER A 230 -11.53 -11.20 -4.66
CA SER A 230 -10.90 -11.89 -3.54
C SER A 230 -11.05 -13.41 -3.65
N LEU A 231 -9.94 -14.12 -3.86
CA LEU A 231 -9.93 -15.59 -3.91
C LEU A 231 -10.50 -16.24 -2.64
N GLY A 232 -10.15 -15.71 -1.45
CA GLY A 232 -10.68 -16.22 -0.19
C GLY A 232 -12.22 -16.14 -0.11
N LYS A 233 -12.81 -15.03 -0.56
CA LYS A 233 -14.29 -14.89 -0.62
C LYS A 233 -14.91 -15.87 -1.62
N LEU A 234 -14.26 -16.08 -2.76
CA LEU A 234 -14.73 -17.02 -3.78
C LEU A 234 -14.71 -18.46 -3.26
N VAL A 235 -13.63 -18.87 -2.56
CA VAL A 235 -13.54 -20.20 -1.94
C VAL A 235 -14.56 -20.36 -0.81
N VAL A 236 -14.75 -19.35 0.04
CA VAL A 236 -15.80 -19.37 1.08
C VAL A 236 -17.18 -19.55 0.47
N ALA A 237 -17.50 -18.82 -0.61
CA ALA A 237 -18.79 -18.93 -1.29
C ALA A 237 -19.00 -20.33 -1.91
N GLU A 238 -17.95 -20.95 -2.42
CA GLU A 238 -18.03 -22.30 -3.01
C GLU A 238 -18.08 -23.42 -1.97
N THR A 239 -17.37 -23.27 -0.85
CA THR A 239 -17.19 -24.34 0.15
C THR A 239 -18.11 -24.25 1.35
N GLY A 240 -18.66 -23.06 1.63
CA GLY A 240 -19.38 -22.78 2.88
C GLY A 240 -18.50 -22.71 4.12
N ILE A 241 -17.17 -22.79 3.99
CA ILE A 241 -16.25 -22.62 5.12
C ILE A 241 -16.41 -21.20 5.68
N PRO A 242 -16.59 -21.01 6.99
CA PRO A 242 -16.76 -19.67 7.55
C PRO A 242 -15.56 -18.75 7.24
N PRO A 243 -15.78 -17.47 6.89
CA PRO A 243 -14.72 -16.52 6.55
C PRO A 243 -13.58 -16.44 7.58
N GLU A 244 -13.91 -16.55 8.86
CA GLU A 244 -12.99 -16.54 10.00
C GLU A 244 -12.06 -17.76 10.03
N GLN A 245 -12.45 -18.88 9.41
CA GLN A 245 -11.64 -20.08 9.29
C GLN A 245 -10.80 -20.10 8.00
N MET A 246 -11.12 -19.24 7.02
CA MET A 246 -10.41 -19.12 5.74
C MET A 246 -9.13 -18.27 5.89
N THR A 247 -8.20 -18.77 6.70
CA THR A 247 -6.85 -18.19 6.84
C THR A 247 -6.01 -18.44 5.58
N ALA A 248 -4.91 -17.71 5.39
CA ALA A 248 -4.02 -17.94 4.24
C ALA A 248 -3.46 -19.38 4.18
N PRO A 249 -3.01 -20.00 5.30
CA PRO A 249 -2.62 -21.42 5.30
C PRO A 249 -3.78 -22.36 4.94
N ALA A 250 -4.98 -22.13 5.47
CA ALA A 250 -6.16 -22.95 5.16
C ALA A 250 -6.52 -22.84 3.66
N LEU A 251 -6.48 -21.63 3.10
CA LEU A 251 -6.69 -21.40 1.68
C LEU A 251 -5.66 -22.13 0.81
N ILE A 252 -4.36 -22.04 1.14
CA ILE A 252 -3.31 -22.75 0.41
C ILE A 252 -3.51 -24.27 0.48
N ALA A 253 -3.81 -24.80 1.67
CA ALA A 253 -4.08 -26.22 1.85
C ALA A 253 -5.29 -26.68 1.01
N TRP A 254 -6.37 -25.91 1.01
CA TRP A 254 -7.55 -26.19 0.21
C TRP A 254 -7.25 -26.17 -1.30
N LEU A 255 -6.48 -25.17 -1.78
CA LEU A 255 -6.07 -25.07 -3.19
C LEU A 255 -5.20 -26.26 -3.63
N ARG A 256 -4.30 -26.73 -2.76
CA ARG A 256 -3.48 -27.93 -3.03
C ARG A 256 -4.33 -29.19 -3.13
N ALA A 257 -5.36 -29.31 -2.29
CA ALA A 257 -6.29 -30.44 -2.31
C ALA A 257 -7.28 -30.39 -3.48
N ASN A 258 -7.57 -29.20 -4.02
CA ASN A 258 -8.59 -28.97 -5.05
C ASN A 258 -8.03 -28.17 -6.25
N PRO A 259 -7.03 -28.69 -6.99
CA PRO A 259 -6.30 -27.91 -7.98
C PRO A 259 -7.17 -27.41 -9.15
N GLU A 260 -8.13 -28.20 -9.63
CA GLU A 260 -9.03 -27.79 -10.73
C GLU A 260 -9.96 -26.65 -10.31
N ALA A 261 -10.64 -26.81 -9.17
CA ALA A 261 -11.50 -25.77 -8.60
C ALA A 261 -10.70 -24.51 -8.25
N GLY A 262 -9.52 -24.69 -7.64
CA GLY A 262 -8.61 -23.60 -7.31
C GLY A 262 -8.20 -22.77 -8.53
N ARG A 263 -7.80 -23.42 -9.63
CA ARG A 263 -7.47 -22.72 -10.89
C ARG A 263 -8.69 -22.00 -11.49
N ARG A 264 -9.86 -22.64 -11.48
CA ARG A 264 -11.12 -22.00 -11.92
C ARG A 264 -11.41 -20.73 -11.11
N LEU A 265 -11.40 -20.82 -9.78
CA LEU A 265 -11.68 -19.68 -8.90
C LEU A 265 -10.62 -18.58 -8.99
N MET A 266 -9.35 -18.93 -9.19
CA MET A 266 -8.31 -17.93 -9.44
C MET A 266 -8.59 -17.12 -10.70
N ARG A 267 -9.13 -17.74 -11.75
CA ARG A 267 -9.45 -17.07 -13.03
C ARG A 267 -10.64 -16.12 -12.96
N GLU A 268 -11.50 -16.24 -11.93
CA GLU A 268 -12.53 -15.24 -11.61
C GLU A 268 -11.91 -13.90 -11.18
N ASN A 269 -10.69 -13.91 -10.64
CA ASN A 269 -9.92 -12.69 -10.42
C ASN A 269 -9.32 -12.20 -11.74
N ARG A 270 -10.11 -11.40 -12.48
CA ARG A 270 -9.76 -10.83 -13.79
C ARG A 270 -8.50 -9.94 -13.76
N SER A 271 -8.12 -9.41 -12.60
CA SER A 271 -6.89 -8.63 -12.42
C SER A 271 -5.65 -9.49 -12.61
N TYR A 272 -4.72 -9.02 -13.47
CA TYR A 272 -3.42 -9.61 -13.73
C TYR A 272 -2.31 -8.56 -13.55
N ILE A 273 -1.24 -8.93 -12.85
CA ILE A 273 -0.10 -8.07 -12.54
C ILE A 273 1.08 -8.45 -13.41
N PHE A 274 1.72 -7.45 -14.01
CA PHE A 274 2.94 -7.61 -14.74
C PHE A 274 4.11 -7.11 -13.90
N PHE A 275 5.27 -7.74 -14.11
CA PHE A 275 6.45 -7.54 -13.28
C PHE A 275 7.62 -7.00 -14.09
N ARG A 276 8.67 -6.65 -13.37
CA ARG A 276 10.03 -6.46 -13.88
C ARG A 276 11.00 -7.12 -12.92
N ARG A 277 12.19 -7.50 -13.43
CA ARG A 277 13.31 -7.78 -12.52
C ARG A 277 13.72 -6.50 -11.82
N ALA A 278 14.15 -6.65 -10.58
CA ALA A 278 14.52 -5.57 -9.70
C ALA A 278 15.88 -5.88 -9.04
N ASP A 279 16.81 -6.34 -9.87
CA ASP A 279 18.15 -6.78 -9.47
C ASP A 279 19.02 -5.59 -8.99
N GLU A 280 18.61 -4.36 -9.33
CA GLU A 280 19.25 -3.12 -8.89
C GLU A 280 18.92 -2.72 -7.44
N LEU A 281 17.93 -3.37 -6.83
CA LEU A 281 17.45 -3.05 -5.49
C LEU A 281 18.37 -3.61 -4.40
N ASP A 282 18.49 -2.88 -3.28
CA ASP A 282 19.26 -3.34 -2.12
C ASP A 282 18.64 -4.63 -1.55
N PRO A 283 19.39 -5.75 -1.48
CA PRO A 283 18.90 -7.01 -0.92
C PRO A 283 18.51 -6.92 0.56
N ALA A 284 19.03 -5.95 1.32
CA ALA A 284 18.69 -5.73 2.72
C ALA A 284 17.35 -5.00 2.92
N GLU A 285 16.85 -4.29 1.91
CA GLU A 285 15.61 -3.52 1.97
C GLU A 285 14.42 -4.27 1.35
N GLY A 286 13.21 -3.72 1.50
CA GLY A 286 11.97 -4.19 0.88
C GLY A 286 11.83 -3.76 -0.59
N PRO A 287 10.73 -4.19 -1.25
CA PRO A 287 10.51 -3.93 -2.66
C PRO A 287 10.29 -2.43 -2.89
N LEU A 288 10.23 -2.00 -4.15
CA LEU A 288 9.76 -0.65 -4.44
C LEU A 288 8.26 -0.54 -4.15
N GLY A 289 7.90 0.40 -3.27
CA GLY A 289 6.51 0.80 -3.09
C GLY A 289 6.01 1.69 -4.21
N ALA A 290 4.70 1.98 -4.20
CA ALA A 290 4.09 2.92 -5.14
C ALA A 290 4.66 4.36 -5.05
N GLY A 291 5.30 4.72 -3.94
CA GLY A 291 6.07 5.94 -3.78
C GLY A 291 7.45 5.93 -4.47
N MET A 292 7.77 4.91 -5.26
CA MET A 292 9.02 4.73 -6.02
C MET A 292 10.29 4.72 -5.15
N THR A 293 10.16 4.35 -3.89
CA THR A 293 11.26 4.11 -2.94
C THR A 293 11.20 2.68 -2.45
N GLN A 294 12.35 2.10 -2.12
CA GLN A 294 12.37 0.82 -1.41
C GLN A 294 11.68 0.97 -0.05
N LEU A 295 10.92 -0.05 0.29
CA LEU A 295 10.21 -0.12 1.56
C LEU A 295 11.16 -0.58 2.66
N ILE A 296 11.11 0.09 3.81
CA ILE A 296 11.89 -0.25 4.99
C ILE A 296 10.99 -1.03 5.95
N PRO A 297 11.36 -2.28 6.30
CA PRO A 297 10.58 -3.11 7.23
C PRO A 297 10.22 -2.36 8.51
N GLY A 298 8.94 -2.37 8.86
CA GLY A 298 8.42 -1.72 10.05
C GLY A 298 8.52 -0.19 10.04
N ARG A 299 8.84 0.46 8.91
CA ARG A 299 8.88 1.92 8.75
C ARG A 299 8.07 2.42 7.57
N SER A 300 7.86 1.60 6.56
CA SER A 300 6.97 1.94 5.44
C SER A 300 5.52 1.59 5.74
N LEU A 301 4.63 2.46 5.28
CA LEU A 301 3.19 2.33 5.43
C LEU A 301 2.50 2.48 4.08
N ALA A 302 1.57 1.58 3.77
CA ALA A 302 0.63 1.76 2.69
C ALA A 302 -0.58 2.57 3.18
N VAL A 303 -0.95 3.61 2.45
CA VAL A 303 -2.07 4.51 2.81
C VAL A 303 -3.03 4.72 1.64
N ASP A 304 -4.18 5.32 1.89
CA ASP A 304 -5.07 5.78 0.81
C ASP A 304 -4.42 6.94 0.07
N ARG A 305 -3.86 6.63 -1.10
CA ARG A 305 -3.22 7.61 -1.98
C ARG A 305 -4.19 8.62 -2.59
N THR A 306 -5.46 8.66 -2.21
CA THR A 306 -6.35 9.78 -2.60
C THR A 306 -6.43 10.85 -1.52
N LEU A 307 -5.96 10.53 -0.30
CA LEU A 307 -6.09 11.36 0.89
C LEU A 307 -4.74 11.82 1.45
N TRP A 308 -3.74 10.94 1.42
CA TRP A 308 -2.43 11.19 2.00
C TRP A 308 -1.34 11.14 0.91
N PRO A 309 -0.42 12.13 0.87
CA PRO A 309 0.70 12.09 -0.07
C PRO A 309 1.76 11.08 0.39
N TYR A 310 2.49 10.54 -0.59
CA TYR A 310 3.71 9.78 -0.29
C TYR A 310 4.75 10.68 0.41
N GLY A 311 5.58 10.07 1.25
CA GLY A 311 6.54 10.76 2.11
C GLY A 311 5.94 11.32 3.40
N LEU A 312 4.62 11.32 3.58
CA LEU A 312 4.01 11.84 4.81
C LEU A 312 4.38 10.97 6.03
N PRO A 313 4.90 11.56 7.13
CA PRO A 313 5.11 10.80 8.35
C PRO A 313 3.79 10.54 9.08
N VAL A 314 3.61 9.32 9.56
CA VAL A 314 2.41 8.85 10.26
C VAL A 314 2.81 8.12 11.52
N TRP A 315 2.41 8.63 12.67
CA TRP A 315 2.56 7.99 13.96
C TRP A 315 1.37 7.07 14.23
N VAL A 316 1.64 5.80 14.53
CA VAL A 316 0.62 4.78 14.80
C VAL A 316 0.81 4.21 16.19
N GLU A 317 -0.31 4.13 16.91
CA GLU A 317 -0.43 3.44 18.19
C GLU A 317 -1.43 2.30 18.06
N ALA A 318 -1.04 1.10 18.45
CA ALA A 318 -1.89 -0.09 18.44
C ALA A 318 -1.36 -1.16 19.42
N GLU A 319 -2.21 -2.09 19.80
CA GLU A 319 -1.80 -3.34 20.46
C GLU A 319 -1.89 -4.46 19.41
N LEU A 320 -0.75 -5.02 19.01
CA LEU A 320 -0.68 -6.02 17.95
C LEU A 320 -0.26 -7.39 18.50
N PRO A 321 -0.79 -8.50 17.96
CA PRO A 321 -0.38 -9.84 18.36
C PRO A 321 1.05 -10.14 17.92
N GLU A 322 1.72 -11.00 18.69
CA GLU A 322 3.03 -11.56 18.34
C GLU A 322 2.83 -12.96 17.74
N PRO A 323 3.49 -13.33 16.63
CA PRO A 323 3.37 -14.66 16.06
C PRO A 323 3.64 -15.77 17.08
N GLY A 324 2.74 -16.76 17.14
CA GLY A 324 2.84 -17.88 18.08
C GLY A 324 2.53 -17.53 19.55
N SER A 325 1.98 -16.34 19.82
CA SER A 325 1.64 -15.87 21.16
C SER A 325 0.26 -15.24 21.19
N GLU A 326 -0.49 -15.46 22.27
CA GLU A 326 -1.73 -14.73 22.55
C GLU A 326 -1.47 -13.33 23.13
N ALA A 327 -0.22 -13.02 23.48
CA ALA A 327 0.15 -11.74 24.04
C ALA A 327 0.08 -10.63 22.97
N LEU A 328 -0.54 -9.52 23.33
CA LEU A 328 -0.46 -8.28 22.58
C LEU A 328 0.78 -7.49 23.00
N ARG A 329 1.42 -6.86 22.02
CA ARG A 329 2.56 -5.96 22.20
C ARG A 329 2.19 -4.56 21.73
N PRO A 330 2.61 -3.52 22.47
CA PRO A 330 2.38 -2.15 22.06
C PRO A 330 3.24 -1.83 20.83
N LEU A 331 2.58 -1.48 19.73
CA LEU A 331 3.18 -0.77 18.60
C LEU A 331 3.01 0.73 18.85
N ARG A 332 4.12 1.46 18.95
CA ARG A 332 4.18 2.92 19.08
C ARG A 332 5.32 3.40 18.18
N ARG A 333 5.00 3.78 16.95
CA ARG A 333 6.03 3.94 15.92
C ARG A 333 5.70 5.00 14.88
N LEU A 334 6.73 5.74 14.47
CA LEU A 334 6.69 6.63 13.32
C LEU A 334 6.97 5.85 12.03
N PHE A 335 6.00 5.88 11.12
CA PHE A 335 6.09 5.34 9.77
C PHE A 335 6.12 6.46 8.73
N ILE A 336 6.50 6.12 7.51
CA ILE A 336 6.45 6.99 6.33
C ILE A 336 5.51 6.36 5.29
N ALA A 337 4.55 7.13 4.78
CA ALA A 337 3.68 6.72 3.70
C ALA A 337 4.49 6.53 2.40
N GLN A 338 4.81 5.30 2.04
CA GLN A 338 5.67 5.00 0.88
C GLN A 338 4.98 4.08 -0.14
N ASP A 339 3.76 3.64 0.17
CA ASP A 339 3.04 2.68 -0.64
C ASP A 339 1.53 2.90 -0.63
N THR A 340 0.81 2.17 -1.48
CA THR A 340 -0.65 2.14 -1.49
C THR A 340 -1.15 0.78 -1.96
N GLY A 341 -2.40 0.46 -1.63
CA GLY A 341 -3.07 -0.72 -2.15
C GLY A 341 -4.51 -0.39 -2.51
N THR A 342 -5.09 -1.11 -3.48
CA THR A 342 -6.48 -0.86 -3.92
C THR A 342 -7.50 -1.05 -2.80
N ALA A 343 -7.20 -1.90 -1.82
CA ALA A 343 -8.01 -2.17 -0.64
C ALA A 343 -7.73 -1.22 0.55
N ILE A 344 -6.73 -0.35 0.42
CA ILE A 344 -6.32 0.59 1.48
C ILE A 344 -7.04 1.91 1.23
N ARG A 345 -8.27 2.00 1.74
CA ARG A 345 -9.19 3.13 1.54
C ARG A 345 -9.65 3.74 2.85
N GLY A 346 -9.63 5.06 2.92
CA GLY A 346 -10.10 5.83 4.07
C GLY A 346 -9.00 6.52 4.89
N PRO A 347 -9.37 7.49 5.72
CA PRO A 347 -8.44 8.45 6.33
C PRO A 347 -7.57 7.85 7.45
N ALA A 348 -8.04 6.81 8.15
CA ALA A 348 -7.28 6.09 9.18
C ALA A 348 -7.14 4.59 8.85
N ARG A 349 -6.98 4.27 7.56
CA ARG A 349 -6.75 2.92 7.04
C ARG A 349 -5.30 2.79 6.58
N ALA A 350 -4.58 1.79 7.08
CA ALA A 350 -3.20 1.57 6.66
C ALA A 350 -2.76 0.11 6.68
N ASP A 351 -1.79 -0.22 5.83
CA ASP A 351 -1.11 -1.52 5.80
C ASP A 351 0.35 -1.35 6.21
N ILE A 352 0.80 -2.10 7.21
CA ILE A 352 2.18 -2.03 7.71
C ILE A 352 3.04 -3.00 6.90
N PHE A 353 4.16 -2.51 6.35
CA PHE A 353 5.13 -3.39 5.71
C PHE A 353 6.00 -4.09 6.77
N PHE A 354 5.92 -5.41 6.89
CA PHE A 354 6.67 -6.18 7.89
C PHE A 354 8.06 -6.62 7.44
N GLY A 355 8.38 -6.47 6.16
CA GLY A 355 9.65 -6.92 5.57
C GLY A 355 9.46 -8.07 4.61
N SER A 356 10.45 -8.96 4.54
CA SER A 356 10.54 -9.98 3.50
C SER A 356 10.68 -11.37 4.11
N GLY A 357 10.14 -12.38 3.43
CA GLY A 357 10.29 -13.78 3.80
C GLY A 357 9.28 -14.29 4.84
N PRO A 358 9.44 -15.55 5.31
CA PRO A 358 8.43 -16.26 6.09
C PRO A 358 8.02 -15.57 7.40
N ALA A 359 8.98 -15.09 8.19
CA ALA A 359 8.71 -14.42 9.46
C ALA A 359 7.88 -13.13 9.28
N ALA A 360 8.15 -12.37 8.21
CA ALA A 360 7.36 -11.19 7.86
C ALA A 360 5.94 -11.59 7.40
N GLY A 361 5.81 -12.72 6.70
CA GLY A 361 4.52 -13.29 6.31
C GLY A 361 3.65 -13.71 7.49
N GLU A 362 4.23 -14.37 8.48
CA GLU A 362 3.54 -14.74 9.72
C GLU A 362 3.11 -13.50 10.51
N ALA A 363 4.02 -12.54 10.70
CA ALA A 363 3.73 -11.31 11.42
C ALA A 363 2.66 -10.45 10.75
N SER A 364 2.72 -10.30 9.41
CA SER A 364 1.73 -9.51 8.68
C SER A 364 0.36 -10.18 8.62
N GLY A 365 0.30 -11.50 8.47
CA GLY A 365 -0.95 -12.25 8.27
C GLY A 365 -1.90 -12.23 9.46
N ILE A 366 -1.41 -11.96 10.66
CA ILE A 366 -2.21 -11.90 11.90
C ILE A 366 -2.69 -10.49 12.25
N VAL A 367 -2.29 -9.46 11.52
CA VAL A 367 -2.66 -8.07 11.83
C VAL A 367 -4.00 -7.72 11.19
N ARG A 368 -5.02 -7.57 12.05
CA ARG A 368 -6.38 -7.11 11.71
C ARG A 368 -6.97 -6.30 12.85
N HIS A 369 -6.41 -5.12 13.14
CA HIS A 369 -6.66 -4.41 14.41
C HIS A 369 -7.00 -2.95 14.18
N ALA A 370 -7.85 -2.39 15.04
CA ALA A 370 -8.04 -0.94 15.10
C ALA A 370 -6.83 -0.28 15.77
N PRO A 371 -6.31 0.84 15.25
CA PRO A 371 -5.31 1.63 15.96
C PRO A 371 -5.94 2.32 17.17
N SER A 372 -5.22 2.38 18.30
CA SER A 372 -5.62 3.24 19.42
C SER A 372 -5.39 4.72 19.10
N ALA A 373 -4.43 5.03 18.22
CA ALA A 373 -4.26 6.33 17.60
C ALA A 373 -3.65 6.23 16.19
N PHE A 374 -4.21 6.99 15.24
CA PHE A 374 -3.65 7.22 13.92
C PHE A 374 -3.40 8.72 13.77
N VAL A 375 -2.12 9.11 13.70
CA VAL A 375 -1.71 10.52 13.79
C VAL A 375 -0.85 10.86 12.59
N VAL A 376 -1.35 11.76 11.74
CA VAL A 376 -0.56 12.28 10.62
C VAL A 376 0.27 13.46 11.10
N LEU A 377 1.55 13.50 10.72
CA LEU A 377 2.44 14.64 10.99
C LEU A 377 2.41 15.55 9.77
N LEU A 378 1.63 16.62 9.85
CA LEU A 378 1.47 17.57 8.75
C LEU A 378 2.57 18.64 8.81
N PRO A 379 3.13 19.09 7.68
CA PRO A 379 4.10 20.18 7.68
C PRO A 379 3.55 21.42 8.39
N LYS A 380 4.39 22.13 9.15
CA LYS A 380 3.97 23.37 9.80
C LYS A 380 3.44 24.37 8.76
N GLY A 381 2.26 24.92 9.01
CA GLY A 381 1.59 25.88 8.11
C GLY A 381 0.84 25.28 6.92
N SER A 382 0.67 23.95 6.85
CA SER A 382 0.00 23.28 5.73
C SER A 382 -1.52 23.15 5.84
N LEU A 383 -2.10 23.23 7.05
CA LEU A 383 -3.54 23.36 7.21
C LEU A 383 -3.96 24.81 6.94
N PRO A 384 -4.98 25.06 6.08
CA PRO A 384 -5.53 26.40 5.93
C PRO A 384 -6.12 26.83 7.28
N ALA A 385 -5.67 27.97 7.82
CA ALA A 385 -6.40 28.64 8.89
C ALA A 385 -7.84 28.82 8.41
N GLY A 386 -8.82 28.38 9.22
CA GLY A 386 -10.23 28.31 8.84
C GLY A 386 -10.68 29.51 8.03
N ARG A 387 -10.80 29.35 6.71
CA ARG A 387 -11.33 30.40 5.85
C ARG A 387 -12.83 30.38 6.01
N GLU A 388 -13.34 31.30 6.81
CA GLU A 388 -14.68 31.84 6.62
C GLU A 388 -14.85 32.16 5.14
N ARG A 389 -15.71 31.42 4.43
CA ARG A 389 -16.28 31.93 3.19
C ARG A 389 -17.26 33.03 3.59
N LYS A 390 -16.83 34.28 3.49
CA LYS A 390 -17.75 35.44 3.49
C LYS A 390 -18.77 35.28 2.34
N PRO A 391 -19.98 35.83 2.51
CA PRO A 391 -21.18 35.44 1.77
C PRO A 391 -21.09 35.64 0.26
#